data_AF-A0A8T7MHT1-F1
#
_entry.id   AF-A0A8T7MHT1-F1
#
_cell.length_a   1.000
_cell.length_b   1.000
_cell.length_c   1.000
_cell.angle_alpha   90.00
_cell.angle_beta   90.00
_cell.angle_gamma   90.00
#
_symmetry.space_group_name_H-M   'P 1'
#
loop_
_entity.id
_entity.type
_entity.pdbx_description
1 polymer ?
#
loop_
_entity_poly.entity_id
_entity_poly.type
_entity_poly.pdbx_seq_one_letter_code
_entity_poly.pdbx_strand_id
1 'polypeptide(L)'
;MLVTNQENQAQTHRVWQIALNDTMKSEADCFLSAGEKHFREGEMEIARKIFEVVLLVDPGNERATFNLCEMTQDYSQMRNLLEIMLQVHPESKRGLKLLEDVDSRCIQLEELEELVKTSSYLKNWSERENIHQERLKYSQDRRPSAISKLGYMLIELGYVNQEQIETAINLQTMLNRLGQHQLFGQILLDYNYITSTQLDEALKLQEIEFRTQMY
;
A
#
# COMPACT_ATOMS: atom_id res chain seq x y z
N MET A 1 -30.56 53.98 -27.88
CA MET A 1 -30.22 52.61 -28.33
C MET A 1 -28.77 52.30 -27.94
N LEU A 2 -28.52 51.92 -26.69
CA LEU A 2 -27.18 51.53 -26.19
C LEU A 2 -27.32 50.46 -25.10
N VAL A 3 -27.97 49.33 -25.41
CA VAL A 3 -28.12 48.19 -24.48
C VAL A 3 -27.44 46.92 -24.99
N THR A 4 -26.98 46.88 -26.24
CA THR A 4 -26.61 45.62 -26.91
C THR A 4 -25.16 45.15 -26.71
N ASN A 5 -24.28 45.91 -26.05
CA ASN A 5 -22.84 45.58 -26.02
C ASN A 5 -22.43 44.72 -24.80
N GLN A 6 -23.13 44.85 -23.66
CA GLN A 6 -22.82 44.05 -22.46
C GLN A 6 -23.42 42.63 -22.51
N GLU A 7 -24.59 42.45 -23.14
CA GLU A 7 -25.20 41.13 -23.33
C GLU A 7 -24.40 40.26 -24.32
N ASN A 8 -23.82 40.86 -25.37
CA ASN A 8 -22.96 40.15 -26.33
C ASN A 8 -21.62 39.70 -25.72
N GLN A 9 -21.05 40.46 -24.79
CA GLN A 9 -19.83 40.06 -24.06
C GLN A 9 -20.11 38.95 -23.05
N ALA A 10 -21.28 38.97 -22.37
CA ALA A 10 -21.68 37.91 -21.45
C ALA A 10 -22.03 36.59 -22.17
N GLN A 11 -22.68 36.67 -23.34
CA GLN A 11 -22.97 35.50 -24.17
C GLN A 11 -21.72 34.87 -24.77
N THR A 12 -20.79 35.68 -25.29
CA THR A 12 -19.51 35.16 -25.80
C THR A 12 -18.69 34.49 -24.69
N HIS A 13 -18.57 35.09 -23.51
CA HIS A 13 -17.84 34.47 -22.39
C HIS A 13 -18.46 33.14 -21.93
N ARG A 14 -19.79 33.02 -21.95
CA ARG A 14 -20.49 31.74 -21.68
C ARG A 14 -20.23 30.69 -22.77
N VAL A 15 -20.25 31.08 -24.04
CA VAL A 15 -19.95 30.19 -25.16
C VAL A 15 -18.49 29.73 -25.13
N TRP A 16 -17.54 30.59 -24.77
CA TRP A 16 -16.13 30.23 -24.59
C TRP A 16 -15.92 29.30 -23.39
N GLN A 17 -16.63 29.50 -22.27
CA GLN A 17 -16.58 28.57 -21.13
C GLN A 17 -17.18 27.21 -21.46
N ILE A 18 -18.29 27.16 -22.21
CA ILE A 18 -18.92 25.91 -22.65
C ILE A 18 -18.00 25.19 -23.66
N ALA A 19 -17.43 25.92 -24.63
CA ALA A 19 -16.52 25.35 -25.62
C ALA A 19 -15.21 24.84 -25.01
N LEU A 20 -14.60 25.58 -24.06
CA LEU A 20 -13.42 25.10 -23.33
C LEU A 20 -13.75 23.82 -22.55
N ASN A 21 -14.92 23.79 -21.91
CA ASN A 21 -15.39 22.66 -21.12
C ASN A 21 -15.64 21.42 -22.01
N ASP A 22 -16.18 21.61 -23.22
CA ASP A 22 -16.40 20.51 -24.16
C ASP A 22 -15.09 19.96 -24.75
N THR A 23 -14.12 20.82 -25.08
CA THR A 23 -12.78 20.36 -25.52
C THR A 23 -12.01 19.65 -24.40
N MET A 24 -12.05 20.17 -23.17
CA MET A 24 -11.35 19.56 -22.05
C MET A 24 -12.01 18.27 -21.55
N LYS A 25 -13.34 18.15 -21.65
CA LYS A 25 -14.06 16.88 -21.42
C LYS A 25 -13.71 15.84 -22.48
N SER A 26 -13.63 16.24 -23.74
CA SER A 26 -13.20 15.34 -24.81
C SER A 26 -11.76 14.84 -24.62
N GLU A 27 -10.87 15.68 -24.07
CA GLU A 27 -9.52 15.26 -23.69
C GLU A 27 -9.55 14.29 -22.50
N ALA A 28 -10.35 14.58 -21.47
CA ALA A 28 -10.53 13.72 -20.31
C ALA A 28 -11.05 12.32 -20.69
N ASP A 29 -11.96 12.21 -21.66
CA ASP A 29 -12.47 10.92 -22.16
C ASP A 29 -11.38 10.08 -22.88
N CYS A 30 -10.45 10.75 -23.57
CA CYS A 30 -9.32 10.09 -24.22
C CYS A 30 -8.34 9.53 -23.18
N PHE A 31 -8.01 10.33 -22.16
CA PHE A 31 -7.20 9.89 -21.04
C PHE A 31 -7.88 8.76 -20.25
N LEU A 32 -9.20 8.85 -20.03
CA LEU A 32 -9.96 7.80 -19.35
C LEU A 32 -9.85 6.46 -20.09
N SER A 33 -10.02 6.47 -21.41
CA SER A 33 -9.90 5.27 -22.24
C SER A 33 -8.49 4.66 -22.20
N ALA A 34 -7.45 5.51 -22.17
CA ALA A 34 -6.07 5.06 -22.01
C ALA A 34 -5.83 4.46 -20.62
N GLY A 35 -6.33 5.08 -19.55
CA GLY A 35 -6.24 4.57 -18.18
C GLY A 35 -6.93 3.22 -18.02
N GLU A 36 -8.14 3.04 -18.56
CA GLU A 36 -8.87 1.76 -18.56
C GLU A 36 -8.11 0.65 -19.32
N LYS A 37 -7.36 1.01 -20.37
CA LYS A 37 -6.50 0.06 -21.09
C LYS A 37 -5.33 -0.39 -20.22
N HIS A 38 -4.56 0.54 -19.66
CA HIS A 38 -3.43 0.23 -18.77
C HIS A 38 -3.88 -0.55 -17.53
N PHE A 39 -5.06 -0.26 -16.99
CA PHE A 39 -5.65 -1.01 -15.88
C PHE A 39 -5.90 -2.48 -16.25
N ARG A 40 -6.46 -2.74 -17.44
CA ARG A 40 -6.68 -4.11 -17.94
C ARG A 40 -5.38 -4.85 -18.26
N GLU A 41 -4.33 -4.12 -18.64
CA GLU A 41 -3.00 -4.67 -18.91
C GLU A 41 -2.19 -4.93 -17.63
N GLY A 42 -2.72 -4.53 -16.46
CA GLY A 42 -2.08 -4.73 -15.15
C GLY A 42 -1.06 -3.66 -14.77
N GLU A 43 -0.94 -2.60 -15.58
CA GLU A 43 -0.03 -1.47 -15.36
C GLU A 43 -0.63 -0.48 -14.35
N MET A 44 -0.81 -0.93 -13.11
CA MET A 44 -1.58 -0.23 -12.07
C MET A 44 -1.07 1.19 -11.78
N GLU A 45 0.24 1.40 -11.76
CA GLU A 45 0.80 2.71 -11.42
C GLU A 45 0.57 3.75 -12.55
N ILE A 46 0.60 3.29 -13.81
CA ILE A 46 0.35 4.14 -14.97
C ILE A 46 -1.13 4.46 -15.06
N ALA A 47 -1.99 3.47 -14.90
CA ALA A 47 -3.44 3.66 -14.88
C ALA A 47 -3.87 4.64 -13.78
N ARG A 48 -3.29 4.54 -12.58
CA ARG A 48 -3.59 5.45 -11.46
C ARG A 48 -3.29 6.90 -11.82
N LYS A 49 -2.07 7.18 -12.30
CA LYS A 49 -1.65 8.54 -12.69
C LYS A 49 -2.53 9.11 -13.78
N ILE A 50 -2.96 8.29 -14.74
CA ILE A 50 -3.87 8.73 -15.80
C ILE A 50 -5.23 9.11 -15.22
N PHE A 51 -5.79 8.31 -14.31
CA PHE A 51 -7.07 8.65 -13.67
C PHE A 51 -6.98 9.89 -12.77
N GLU A 52 -5.85 10.10 -12.08
CA GLU A 52 -5.61 11.33 -11.32
C GLU A 52 -5.61 12.56 -12.25
N VAL A 53 -4.95 12.47 -13.41
CA VAL A 53 -4.98 13.53 -14.42
C VAL A 53 -6.39 13.78 -14.95
N VAL A 54 -7.19 12.72 -15.17
CA VAL A 54 -8.60 12.87 -15.55
C VAL A 54 -9.38 13.64 -14.50
N LEU A 55 -9.19 13.35 -13.20
CA LEU A 55 -9.87 14.06 -12.12
C LEU A 55 -9.38 15.49 -11.90
N LEU A 56 -8.15 15.82 -12.32
CA LEU A 56 -7.68 17.21 -12.33
C LEU A 56 -8.42 18.05 -13.40
N VAL A 57 -8.78 17.43 -14.53
CA VAL A 57 -9.48 18.09 -15.63
C VAL A 57 -11.00 18.08 -15.41
N ASP A 58 -11.54 16.97 -14.92
CA ASP A 58 -12.96 16.76 -14.62
C ASP A 58 -13.14 16.11 -13.24
N PRO A 59 -13.18 16.90 -12.15
CA PRO A 59 -13.35 16.38 -10.79
C PRO A 59 -14.65 15.63 -10.55
N GLY A 60 -15.66 15.84 -11.41
CA GLY A 60 -16.94 15.14 -11.36
C GLY A 60 -16.96 13.81 -12.13
N ASN A 61 -15.83 13.39 -12.72
CA ASN A 61 -15.79 12.21 -13.58
C ASN A 61 -15.98 10.92 -12.77
N GLU A 62 -17.22 10.45 -12.70
CA GLU A 62 -17.59 9.25 -11.95
C GLU A 62 -16.73 8.04 -12.32
N ARG A 63 -16.40 7.85 -13.60
CA ARG A 63 -15.67 6.68 -14.08
C ARG A 63 -14.24 6.67 -13.57
N ALA A 64 -13.54 7.81 -13.64
CA ALA A 64 -12.19 7.93 -13.10
C ALA A 64 -12.18 7.76 -11.57
N THR A 65 -13.16 8.36 -10.87
CA THR A 65 -13.31 8.18 -9.41
C THR A 65 -13.50 6.71 -9.05
N PHE A 66 -14.40 6.00 -9.72
CA PHE A 66 -14.65 4.58 -9.43
C PHE A 66 -13.42 3.71 -9.72
N ASN A 67 -12.73 3.92 -10.84
CA ASN A 67 -11.52 3.18 -11.15
C ASN A 67 -10.43 3.42 -10.09
N LEU A 68 -10.25 4.66 -9.63
CA LEU A 68 -9.32 4.96 -8.54
C LEU A 68 -9.74 4.33 -7.20
N CYS A 69 -11.04 4.29 -6.90
CA CYS A 69 -11.55 3.59 -5.72
C CYS A 69 -11.24 2.09 -5.79
N GLU A 70 -11.45 1.44 -6.94
CA GLU A 70 -11.12 0.02 -7.11
C GLU A 70 -9.61 -0.27 -6.96
N MET A 71 -8.77 0.70 -7.31
CA MET A 71 -7.32 0.59 -7.24
C MET A 71 -6.72 0.93 -5.87
N THR A 72 -7.48 1.62 -5.01
CA THR A 72 -6.98 2.16 -3.74
C THR A 72 -7.41 1.27 -2.58
N GLN A 73 -6.45 0.80 -1.78
CA GLN A 73 -6.74 0.03 -0.56
C GLN A 73 -6.97 0.93 0.68
N ASP A 74 -6.69 2.22 0.55
CA ASP A 74 -6.87 3.23 1.58
C ASP A 74 -8.31 3.79 1.56
N TYR A 75 -9.12 3.37 2.53
CA TYR A 75 -10.50 3.82 2.66
C TYR A 75 -10.64 5.32 2.95
N SER A 76 -9.63 5.96 3.53
CA SER A 76 -9.65 7.41 3.79
C SER A 76 -9.52 8.20 2.48
N GLN A 77 -8.62 7.76 1.60
CA GLN A 77 -8.46 8.33 0.26
C GLN A 77 -9.70 8.07 -0.61
N MET A 78 -10.26 6.86 -0.53
CA MET A 78 -11.49 6.50 -1.23
C MET A 78 -12.66 7.40 -0.83
N ARG A 79 -12.82 7.65 0.47
CA ARG A 79 -13.84 8.57 1.01
C ARG A 79 -13.67 9.99 0.45
N ASN A 80 -12.46 10.54 0.52
CA ASN A 80 -12.19 11.90 0.03
C ASN A 80 -12.52 12.05 -1.47
N LEU A 81 -12.16 11.06 -2.28
CA LEU A 81 -12.46 11.06 -3.71
C LEU A 81 -13.98 11.02 -3.99
N LEU A 82 -14.72 10.23 -3.23
CA LEU A 82 -16.18 10.14 -3.35
C LEU A 82 -16.88 11.42 -2.86
N GLU A 83 -16.37 12.05 -1.79
CA GLU A 83 -16.89 13.33 -1.31
C GLU A 83 -16.70 14.44 -2.36
N ILE A 84 -15.53 14.53 -3.00
CA ILE A 84 -15.29 15.50 -4.08
C ILE A 84 -16.25 15.25 -5.25
N MET A 85 -16.41 13.99 -5.66
CA MET A 85 -17.33 13.64 -6.75
C MET A 85 -18.79 14.00 -6.41
N LEU A 86 -19.24 13.72 -5.19
CA LEU A 86 -20.61 14.01 -4.74
C LEU A 86 -20.87 15.50 -4.49
N GLN A 87 -19.84 16.32 -4.25
CA GLN A 87 -19.99 17.78 -4.26
C GLN A 87 -20.35 18.31 -5.64
N VAL A 88 -19.81 17.69 -6.71
CA VAL A 88 -20.12 18.05 -8.10
C VAL A 88 -21.41 17.40 -8.58
N HIS A 89 -21.65 16.14 -8.20
CA HIS A 89 -22.79 15.33 -8.61
C HIS A 89 -23.55 14.72 -7.40
N PRO A 90 -24.29 15.53 -6.64
CA PRO A 90 -24.99 15.07 -5.43
C PRO A 90 -26.09 14.04 -5.71
N GLU A 91 -26.57 13.96 -6.95
CA GLU A 91 -27.61 13.00 -7.35
C GLU A 91 -27.06 11.61 -7.72
N SER A 92 -25.74 11.40 -7.65
CA SER A 92 -25.12 10.12 -8.01
C SER A 92 -25.48 9.03 -6.98
N LYS A 93 -26.55 8.28 -7.27
CA LYS A 93 -26.99 7.14 -6.44
C LYS A 93 -25.89 6.11 -6.23
N ARG A 94 -25.04 5.90 -7.24
CA ARG A 94 -23.92 4.95 -7.18
C ARG A 94 -22.82 5.47 -6.27
N GLY A 95 -22.48 6.76 -6.35
CA GLY A 95 -21.54 7.41 -5.44
C GLY A 95 -21.99 7.37 -3.99
N LEU A 96 -23.26 7.72 -3.73
CA LEU A 96 -23.85 7.71 -2.38
C LEU A 96 -23.81 6.32 -1.74
N LYS A 97 -24.21 5.28 -2.49
CA LYS A 97 -24.16 3.91 -1.99
C LYS A 97 -22.73 3.46 -1.67
N LEU A 98 -21.78 3.78 -2.55
CA LEU A 98 -20.38 3.41 -2.33
C LEU A 98 -19.79 4.16 -1.14
N LEU A 99 -20.15 5.43 -0.94
CA LEU A 99 -19.75 6.21 0.23
C LEU A 99 -20.30 5.60 1.52
N GLU A 100 -21.57 5.17 1.54
CA GLU A 100 -22.17 4.48 2.68
C GLU A 100 -21.45 3.15 3.00
N ASP A 101 -21.09 2.37 1.98
CA ASP A 101 -20.31 1.13 2.14
C ASP A 101 -18.89 1.41 2.69
N VAL A 102 -18.24 2.48 2.23
CA VAL A 102 -16.91 2.92 2.69
C VAL A 102 -16.98 3.41 4.13
N ASP A 103 -17.93 4.28 4.47
CA ASP A 103 -18.12 4.80 5.83
C ASP A 103 -18.42 3.67 6.82
N SER A 104 -19.26 2.70 6.43
CA SER A 104 -19.53 1.51 7.25
C SER A 104 -18.27 0.70 7.55
N ARG A 105 -17.36 0.57 6.57
CA ARG A 105 -16.08 -0.13 6.75
C ARG A 105 -15.08 0.68 7.56
N CYS A 106 -15.03 2.00 7.37
CA CYS A 106 -14.21 2.90 8.16
C CYS A 106 -14.60 2.85 9.64
N ILE A 107 -15.89 2.92 9.96
CA ILE A 107 -16.40 2.82 11.34
C ILE A 107 -16.02 1.47 11.95
N GLN A 108 -16.20 0.36 11.22
CA GLN A 108 -15.81 -0.96 11.71
C GLN A 108 -14.29 -1.06 11.98
N LEU A 109 -13.46 -0.45 11.14
CA LEU A 109 -12.01 -0.43 11.33
C LEU A 109 -11.60 0.45 12.51
N GLU A 110 -12.23 1.62 12.68
CA GLU A 110 -12.01 2.51 13.83
C GLU A 110 -12.46 1.86 15.15
N GLU A 111 -13.63 1.22 15.16
CA GLU A 111 -14.12 0.44 16.31
C GLU A 111 -13.20 -0.74 16.61
N LEU A 112 -12.70 -1.45 15.59
CA LEU A 112 -11.72 -2.52 15.77
C LEU A 112 -10.39 -1.99 16.31
N GLU A 113 -9.92 -0.84 15.81
CA GLU A 113 -8.73 -0.17 16.34
C GLU A 113 -8.92 0.28 17.78
N GLU A 114 -10.08 0.84 18.12
CA GLU A 114 -10.41 1.28 19.47
C GLU A 114 -10.56 0.08 20.41
N LEU A 115 -11.18 -1.01 19.95
CA LEU A 115 -11.23 -2.28 20.67
C LEU A 115 -9.83 -2.86 20.86
N VAL A 116 -8.95 -2.79 19.86
CA VAL A 116 -7.54 -3.18 19.99
C VAL A 116 -6.82 -2.28 21.00
N LYS A 117 -7.03 -0.96 20.95
CA LYS A 117 -6.49 0.06 21.88
C LYS A 117 -6.94 -0.14 23.33
N THR A 118 -8.21 -0.47 23.53
CA THR A 118 -8.85 -0.59 24.86
C THR A 118 -8.78 -2.01 25.43
N SER A 119 -8.60 -3.01 24.59
CA SER A 119 -8.40 -4.40 24.98
C SER A 119 -7.13 -4.54 25.81
N SER A 120 -7.25 -5.16 26.99
CA SER A 120 -6.13 -5.49 27.89
C SER A 120 -5.01 -6.30 27.23
N TYR A 121 -5.26 -6.82 26.02
CA TYR A 121 -4.27 -7.46 25.18
C TYR A 121 -3.18 -6.49 24.68
N LEU A 122 -3.43 -5.19 24.50
CA LEU A 122 -2.38 -4.20 24.19
C LEU A 122 -1.56 -3.77 25.39
N LYS A 123 -2.11 -3.81 26.62
CA LYS A 123 -1.30 -3.67 27.83
C LYS A 123 -0.26 -4.79 27.91
N ASN A 124 -0.65 -6.02 27.58
CA ASN A 124 0.27 -7.15 27.45
C ASN A 124 1.13 -7.09 26.18
N TRP A 125 0.70 -6.41 25.11
CA TRP A 125 1.46 -6.31 23.86
C TRP A 125 2.54 -5.25 23.93
N SER A 126 2.32 -4.09 24.56
CA SER A 126 3.40 -3.13 24.82
C SER A 126 4.39 -3.66 25.84
N GLU A 127 3.93 -4.48 26.79
CA GLU A 127 4.79 -5.18 27.75
C GLU A 127 5.56 -6.33 27.07
N ARG A 128 4.94 -7.06 26.12
CA ARG A 128 5.63 -8.09 25.30
C ARG A 128 6.56 -7.51 24.25
N GLU A 129 6.21 -6.38 23.65
CA GLU A 129 7.04 -5.63 22.70
C GLU A 129 8.19 -4.97 23.44
N ASN A 130 7.98 -4.38 24.61
CA ASN A 130 9.06 -3.92 25.48
C ASN A 130 9.92 -5.09 25.97
N ILE A 131 9.34 -6.24 26.33
CA ILE A 131 10.11 -7.45 26.62
C ILE A 131 10.85 -7.95 25.37
N HIS A 132 10.32 -7.77 24.16
CA HIS A 132 10.97 -8.17 22.91
C HIS A 132 12.10 -7.22 22.53
N GLN A 133 11.89 -5.91 22.67
CA GLN A 133 12.89 -4.85 22.46
C GLN A 133 13.96 -4.88 23.55
N GLU A 134 13.60 -5.11 24.82
CA GLU A 134 14.55 -5.40 25.88
C GLU A 134 15.26 -6.72 25.61
N ARG A 135 14.59 -7.80 25.18
CA ARG A 135 15.26 -9.05 24.78
C ARG A 135 16.18 -8.84 23.58
N LEU A 136 15.86 -7.97 22.62
CA LEU A 136 16.73 -7.60 21.51
C LEU A 136 17.95 -6.83 22.03
N LYS A 137 17.74 -5.88 22.93
CA LYS A 137 18.79 -5.13 23.63
C LYS A 137 19.69 -6.02 24.51
N TYR A 138 19.12 -7.04 25.15
CA TYR A 138 19.82 -8.06 25.97
C TYR A 138 20.34 -9.25 25.15
N SER A 139 19.90 -9.43 23.90
CA SER A 139 20.39 -10.50 22.99
C SER A 139 21.73 -10.16 22.35
N GLN A 140 22.17 -8.91 22.44
CA GLN A 140 23.58 -8.55 22.21
C GLN A 140 24.52 -9.22 23.23
N ASP A 141 24.00 -9.66 24.39
CA ASP A 141 24.79 -10.26 25.48
C ASP A 141 24.56 -11.77 25.72
N ARG A 142 23.73 -12.46 24.92
CA ARG A 142 23.56 -13.92 25.06
C ARG A 142 23.62 -14.66 23.73
N ARG A 143 24.42 -15.73 23.74
CA ARG A 143 24.71 -16.66 22.64
C ARG A 143 23.53 -16.78 21.65
N PRO A 144 23.72 -16.43 20.37
CA PRO A 144 22.64 -16.36 19.40
C PRO A 144 21.98 -17.73 19.16
N SER A 145 20.64 -17.70 19.05
CA SER A 145 19.81 -18.79 18.50
C SER A 145 20.36 -19.23 17.13
N ALA A 146 20.21 -20.50 16.77
CA ALA A 146 20.68 -21.01 15.47
C ALA A 146 20.10 -20.24 14.26
N ILE A 147 18.87 -19.72 14.39
CA ILE A 147 18.22 -18.87 13.37
C ILE A 147 18.88 -17.48 13.33
N SER A 148 19.20 -16.91 14.51
CA SER A 148 19.93 -15.64 14.60
C SER A 148 21.35 -15.77 14.04
N LYS A 149 22.04 -16.89 14.28
CA LYS A 149 23.42 -17.11 13.78
C LYS A 149 23.53 -17.07 12.26
N LEU A 150 22.65 -17.79 11.56
CA LEU A 150 22.67 -17.79 10.10
C LEU A 150 22.33 -16.41 9.54
N GLY A 151 21.33 -15.73 10.10
CA GLY A 151 20.97 -14.37 9.70
C GLY A 151 22.11 -13.37 9.87
N TYR A 152 22.79 -13.36 11.02
CA TYR A 152 23.96 -12.50 11.26
C TYR A 152 25.10 -12.82 10.29
N MET A 153 25.41 -14.10 10.07
CA MET A 153 26.48 -14.50 9.17
C MET A 153 26.22 -14.05 7.72
N LEU A 154 24.98 -14.13 7.25
CA LEU A 154 24.61 -13.65 5.92
C LEU A 154 24.75 -12.12 5.79
N ILE A 155 24.54 -11.37 6.86
CA ILE A 155 24.80 -9.91 6.90
C ILE A 155 26.31 -9.64 6.90
N GLU A 156 27.10 -10.37 7.70
CA GLU A 156 28.57 -10.20 7.75
C GLU A 156 29.23 -10.51 6.41
N LEU A 157 28.74 -11.51 5.69
CA LEU A 157 29.19 -11.84 4.33
C LEU A 157 28.71 -10.83 3.27
N GLY A 158 27.82 -9.90 3.65
CA GLY A 158 27.26 -8.88 2.75
C GLY A 158 26.27 -9.43 1.73
N TYR A 159 25.73 -10.64 1.95
CA TYR A 159 24.78 -11.28 1.03
C TYR A 159 23.37 -10.71 1.18
N VAL A 160 23.02 -10.26 2.39
CA VAL A 160 21.73 -9.66 2.70
C VAL A 160 21.91 -8.48 3.64
N ASN A 161 20.93 -7.57 3.65
CA ASN A 161 20.84 -6.51 4.62
C ASN A 161 19.87 -6.86 5.78
N GLN A 162 19.85 -6.02 6.80
CA GLN A 162 18.99 -6.20 7.98
C GLN A 162 17.50 -6.25 7.62
N GLU A 163 17.04 -5.41 6.69
CA GLU A 163 15.64 -5.32 6.26
C GLU A 163 15.15 -6.61 5.58
N GLN A 164 16.01 -7.22 4.74
CA GLN A 164 15.74 -8.49 4.07
C GLN A 164 15.61 -9.65 5.07
N ILE A 165 16.46 -9.67 6.10
CA ILE A 165 16.38 -10.64 7.19
C ILE A 165 15.07 -10.49 7.97
N GLU A 166 14.72 -9.26 8.36
CA GLU A 166 13.48 -8.98 9.09
C GLU A 166 12.25 -9.38 8.28
N THR A 167 12.24 -9.05 6.99
CA THR A 167 11.17 -9.44 6.07
C THR A 167 11.03 -10.97 6.02
N ALA A 168 12.13 -11.70 5.87
CA ALA A 168 12.12 -13.16 5.83
C ALA A 168 11.68 -13.80 7.16
N ILE A 169 12.05 -13.22 8.31
CA ILE A 169 11.60 -13.68 9.64
C ILE A 169 10.10 -13.45 9.81
N ASN A 170 9.60 -12.28 9.39
CA ASN A 170 8.17 -11.94 9.46
C ASN A 170 7.35 -12.90 8.58
N LEU A 171 7.82 -13.17 7.36
CA LEU A 171 7.22 -14.15 6.46
C LEU A 171 7.23 -15.56 7.06
N GLN A 172 8.36 -16.01 7.62
CA GLN A 172 8.45 -17.31 8.27
C GLN A 172 7.45 -17.43 9.43
N THR A 173 7.36 -16.39 10.25
CA THR A 173 6.45 -16.33 11.40
C THR A 173 4.99 -16.37 10.95
N MET A 174 4.65 -15.62 9.90
CA MET A 174 3.32 -15.61 9.31
C MET A 174 2.95 -16.98 8.76
N LEU A 175 3.82 -17.62 7.98
CA LEU A 175 3.57 -18.93 7.37
C LEU A 175 3.43 -20.03 8.42
N ASN A 176 4.26 -20.01 9.47
CA ASN A 176 4.14 -20.92 10.61
C ASN A 176 2.78 -20.81 11.31
N ARG A 177 2.22 -19.59 11.43
CA ARG A 177 0.88 -19.39 12.02
C ARG A 177 -0.24 -19.95 11.15
N LEU A 178 -0.04 -19.98 9.84
CA LEU A 178 -0.95 -20.59 8.88
C LEU A 178 -0.76 -22.13 8.78
N GLY A 179 0.12 -22.72 9.61
CA GLY A 179 0.46 -24.14 9.57
C GLY A 179 1.35 -24.53 8.39
N GLN A 180 1.85 -23.56 7.63
CA GLN A 180 2.76 -23.76 6.51
C GLN A 180 4.19 -23.52 6.98
N HIS A 181 4.81 -24.56 7.55
CA HIS A 181 6.19 -24.44 7.99
C HIS A 181 7.13 -24.32 6.78
N GLN A 182 7.83 -23.19 6.69
CA GLN A 182 8.93 -22.98 5.74
C GLN A 182 10.24 -22.70 6.47
N LEU A 183 11.34 -23.20 5.90
CA LEU A 183 12.68 -22.96 6.42
C LEU A 183 13.13 -21.55 6.04
N PHE A 184 13.83 -20.89 6.97
CA PHE A 184 14.30 -19.52 6.78
C PHE A 184 15.18 -19.36 5.52
N GLY A 185 16.14 -20.27 5.33
CA GLY A 185 16.99 -20.26 4.12
C GLY A 185 16.21 -20.46 2.82
N GLN A 186 15.11 -21.23 2.85
CA GLN A 186 14.25 -21.41 1.67
C GLN A 186 13.52 -20.11 1.33
N ILE A 187 13.00 -19.40 2.32
CA ILE A 187 12.35 -18.11 2.12
C ILE A 187 13.31 -17.11 1.47
N LEU A 188 14.57 -17.08 1.90
CA LEU A 188 15.58 -16.20 1.29
C LEU A 188 15.88 -16.55 -0.18
N LEU A 189 15.87 -17.84 -0.53
CA LEU A 189 16.02 -18.30 -1.93
C LEU A 189 14.79 -17.96 -2.77
N ASP A 190 13.59 -18.23 -2.24
CA ASP A 190 12.32 -18.01 -2.95
C ASP A 190 12.12 -16.53 -3.29
N TYR A 191 12.58 -15.63 -2.42
CA TYR A 191 12.55 -14.18 -2.62
C TYR A 191 13.78 -13.63 -3.36
N ASN A 192 14.69 -14.49 -3.83
CA ASN A 192 15.95 -14.12 -4.49
C ASN A 192 16.83 -13.15 -3.69
N TYR A 193 16.76 -13.19 -2.36
CA TYR A 193 17.65 -12.39 -1.50
C TYR A 193 19.05 -13.00 -1.47
N ILE A 194 19.16 -14.32 -1.61
CA ILE A 194 20.43 -15.03 -1.74
C ILE A 194 20.35 -16.08 -2.85
N THR A 195 21.50 -16.59 -3.25
CA THR A 195 21.65 -17.74 -4.13
C THR A 195 21.89 -19.02 -3.34
N SER A 196 21.64 -20.18 -3.96
CA SER A 196 21.93 -21.49 -3.34
C SER A 196 23.39 -21.62 -2.93
N THR A 197 24.30 -21.09 -3.74
CA THR A 197 25.75 -21.10 -3.46
C THR A 197 26.11 -20.26 -2.23
N GLN A 198 25.48 -19.09 -2.07
CA GLN A 198 25.68 -18.22 -0.90
C GLN A 198 25.11 -18.85 0.37
N LEU A 199 23.96 -19.51 0.27
CA LEU A 199 23.38 -20.23 1.40
C LEU A 199 24.27 -21.40 1.85
N ASP A 200 24.76 -22.20 0.91
CA ASP A 200 25.66 -23.33 1.20
C ASP A 200 26.96 -22.89 1.86
N GLU A 201 27.52 -21.76 1.41
CA GLU A 201 28.73 -21.19 2.02
C GLU A 201 28.47 -20.74 3.46
N ALA A 202 27.38 -20.01 3.71
CA ALA A 202 27.01 -19.58 5.05
C ALA A 202 26.74 -20.77 5.99
N LEU A 203 26.10 -21.83 5.50
CA LEU A 203 25.86 -23.04 6.30
C LEU A 203 27.17 -23.77 6.66
N LYS A 204 28.13 -23.85 5.73
CA LYS A 204 29.46 -24.43 6.02
C LYS A 204 30.20 -23.63 7.09
N LEU A 205 30.18 -22.30 6.99
CA LEU A 205 30.80 -21.43 7.97
C LEU A 205 30.15 -21.57 9.35
N GLN A 206 28.81 -21.64 9.40
CA GLN A 206 28.08 -21.91 10.63
C GLN A 206 28.47 -23.25 11.27
N GLU A 207 28.65 -24.30 10.47
CA GLU A 207 29.07 -25.62 10.96
C GLU A 207 30.50 -25.57 11.54
N ILE A 208 31.43 -24.88 10.87
CA ILE A 208 32.81 -24.70 11.33
C ILE A 208 32.83 -23.92 12.64
N GLU A 209 32.07 -22.83 12.74
CA GLU A 209 31.98 -22.01 13.95
C GLU A 209 31.40 -22.80 15.13
N PHE A 210 30.35 -23.61 14.87
CA PHE A 210 29.74 -24.47 15.88
C PHE A 210 30.72 -25.53 16.40
N ARG A 211 31.51 -26.15 15.51
CA ARG A 211 32.56 -27.10 15.90
C ARG A 211 33.67 -26.45 16.70
N THR A 212 34.08 -25.23 16.34
CA THR A 212 35.17 -24.51 17.00
C THR A 212 34.78 -24.00 18.39
N GLN A 213 33.51 -23.65 18.62
CA GLN A 213 33.00 -23.22 19.94
C GLN A 213 32.80 -24.37 20.95
N MET A 214 32.95 -25.63 20.53
CA MET A 214 32.76 -26.83 21.36
C MET A 214 34.07 -27.46 21.88
N TYR A 215 35.24 -26.88 21.53
CA TYR A 215 36.56 -27.27 22.02
C TYR A 215 37.21 -26.11 22.79
#